data_AF-A0A1L8PBX6-F1
#
_entry.id   AF-A0A1L8PBX6-F1
#
_cell.length_a   1.000
_cell.length_b   1.000
_cell.length_c   1.000
_cell.angle_alpha   90.00
_cell.angle_beta   90.00
_cell.angle_gamma   90.00
#
_symmetry.space_group_name_H-M   'P 1'
#
loop_
_entity.id
_entity.type
_entity.pdbx_description
1 polymer ?
#
loop_
_entity_poly.entity_id
_entity_poly.type
_entity_poly.pdbx_seq_one_letter_code
_entity_poly.pdbx_strand_id
1 'polypeptide(L)'
;MKNRINHQKMDGLLKQLEDDYIKSVKENESSNVEAFIESFLYASWIYNEQHMEEITTVLSRYSKEEITKSTMSGAFSEMIDQLRLKLQQLDKEKEYPLLHSDHGSNLIVALVDGLMVQYFVGVYDVERLRELTPFLKKVTLNTLRTEVE
;
A
#
# COMPACT_ATOMS: atom_id res chain seq x y z
N MET A 1 -3.40 15.08 -13.84
CA MET A 1 -2.09 15.52 -13.30
C MET A 1 -2.35 16.48 -12.15
N LYS A 2 -2.50 15.99 -10.91
CA LYS A 2 -2.73 16.80 -9.71
C LYS A 2 -1.51 16.66 -8.80
N ASN A 3 -0.96 17.80 -8.36
CA ASN A 3 0.00 17.99 -7.27
C ASN A 3 1.21 17.03 -7.19
N ARG A 4 2.16 17.13 -8.13
CA ARG A 4 3.53 16.66 -7.84
C ARG A 4 4.11 17.54 -6.73
N ILE A 5 4.25 16.99 -5.52
CA ILE A 5 4.82 17.70 -4.37
C ILE A 5 6.30 18.03 -4.66
N ASN A 6 6.72 19.25 -4.31
CA ASN A 6 8.14 19.55 -4.20
C ASN A 6 8.72 18.84 -2.96
N HIS A 7 9.44 17.74 -3.20
CA HIS A 7 10.04 16.89 -2.17
C HIS A 7 11.11 17.61 -1.32
N GLN A 8 11.54 18.82 -1.70
CA GLN A 8 12.52 19.61 -0.95
C GLN A 8 12.04 20.08 0.43
N LYS A 9 10.73 20.01 0.72
CA LYS A 9 10.13 20.35 2.03
C LYS A 9 9.42 19.18 2.71
N MET A 10 9.59 17.97 2.19
CA MET A 10 8.94 16.81 2.78
C MET A 10 9.62 16.43 4.08
N ASP A 11 8.83 15.98 5.04
CA ASP A 11 9.36 15.40 6.26
C ASP A 11 10.27 14.21 5.93
N GLY A 12 11.45 14.16 6.56
CA GLY A 12 12.47 13.15 6.22
C GLY A 12 12.00 11.72 6.48
N LEU A 13 11.23 11.51 7.55
CA LEU A 13 10.72 10.20 7.91
C LEU A 13 9.59 9.77 6.98
N LEU A 14 8.64 10.66 6.69
CA LEU A 14 7.60 10.41 5.68
C LEU A 14 8.21 10.06 4.32
N LYS A 15 9.26 10.78 3.92
CA LYS A 15 9.97 10.50 2.67
C LYS A 15 10.62 9.13 2.66
N GLN A 16 11.27 8.74 3.76
CA GLN A 16 11.86 7.40 3.84
C GLN A 16 10.80 6.31 3.69
N LEU A 17 9.67 6.42 4.41
CA LEU A 17 8.57 5.45 4.31
C LEU A 17 7.99 5.37 2.89
N GLU A 18 7.83 6.52 2.22
CA GLU A 18 7.40 6.58 0.81
C GLU A 18 8.42 5.92 -0.12
N ASP A 19 9.70 6.28 0.00
CA ASP A 19 10.79 5.76 -0.83
C ASP A 19 10.90 4.22 -0.69
N ASP A 20 10.81 3.71 0.55
CA ASP A 20 10.85 2.28 0.86
C ASP A 20 9.66 1.53 0.25
N TYR A 21 8.44 2.08 0.37
CA TYR A 21 7.26 1.51 -0.26
C TYR A 21 7.41 1.44 -1.78
N ILE A 22 7.78 2.55 -2.41
CA ILE A 22 7.94 2.64 -3.86
C ILE A 22 9.01 1.66 -4.34
N LYS A 23 10.12 1.57 -3.61
CA LYS A 23 11.17 0.60 -3.88
C LYS A 23 10.64 -0.83 -3.82
N SER A 24 9.94 -1.20 -2.75
CA SER A 24 9.35 -2.54 -2.60
C SER A 24 8.38 -2.90 -3.72
N VAL A 25 7.60 -1.95 -4.22
CA VAL A 25 6.68 -2.16 -5.35
C VAL A 25 7.44 -2.36 -6.66
N LYS A 26 8.44 -1.51 -6.92
CA LYS A 26 9.22 -1.55 -8.18
C LYS A 26 10.11 -2.78 -8.28
N GLU A 27 10.79 -3.13 -7.20
CA GLU A 27 11.73 -4.25 -7.14
C GLU A 27 11.03 -5.60 -6.97
N ASN A 28 9.70 -5.65 -6.83
CA ASN A 28 8.96 -6.90 -6.79
C ASN A 28 9.10 -7.66 -8.13
N GLU A 29 9.68 -8.86 -8.09
CA GLU A 29 9.99 -9.67 -9.28
C GLU A 29 8.83 -10.55 -9.76
N SER A 30 7.64 -10.45 -9.15
CA SER A 30 6.48 -11.25 -9.54
C SER A 30 6.09 -11.01 -11.00
N SER A 31 5.77 -12.10 -11.70
CA SER A 31 5.45 -12.08 -13.14
C SER A 31 3.96 -11.93 -13.45
N ASN A 32 3.09 -12.02 -12.44
CA ASN A 32 1.65 -11.85 -12.57
C ASN A 32 1.05 -11.22 -11.30
N VAL A 33 -0.23 -10.80 -11.40
CA VAL A 33 -0.96 -10.14 -10.30
C VAL A 33 -1.05 -11.02 -9.06
N GLU A 34 -1.35 -12.31 -9.22
CA GLU A 34 -1.56 -13.21 -8.08
C GLU A 34 -0.30 -13.36 -7.22
N ALA A 35 0.83 -13.60 -7.87
CA ALA A 35 2.14 -13.69 -7.22
C ALA A 35 2.53 -12.35 -6.59
N PHE A 36 2.26 -11.24 -7.28
CA PHE A 36 2.54 -9.91 -6.76
C PHE A 36 1.74 -9.63 -5.49
N ILE A 37 0.42 -9.85 -5.49
CA ILE A 37 -0.43 -9.59 -4.32
C ILE A 37 0.03 -10.42 -3.12
N GLU A 38 0.36 -11.69 -3.31
CA GLU A 38 0.86 -12.54 -2.24
C GLU A 38 2.17 -12.01 -1.65
N SER A 39 3.15 -11.75 -2.51
CA SER A 39 4.46 -11.21 -2.12
C SER A 39 4.31 -9.84 -1.44
N PHE A 40 3.44 -8.97 -1.97
CA PHE A 40 3.15 -7.65 -1.44
C PHE A 40 2.54 -7.72 -0.04
N LEU A 41 1.59 -8.62 0.21
CA LEU A 41 1.00 -8.79 1.54
C LEU A 41 2.04 -9.26 2.56
N TYR A 42 2.84 -10.28 2.23
CA TYR A 42 3.92 -10.74 3.11
C TYR A 42 4.93 -9.64 3.42
N ALA A 43 5.37 -8.90 2.39
CA ALA A 43 6.30 -7.79 2.56
C ALA A 43 5.68 -6.68 3.43
N SER A 44 4.39 -6.38 3.25
CA SER A 44 3.68 -5.37 4.03
C SER A 44 3.66 -5.71 5.51
N TRP A 45 3.35 -6.95 5.89
CA TRP A 45 3.33 -7.37 7.30
C TRP A 45 4.70 -7.21 7.97
N ILE A 46 5.76 -7.70 7.30
CA ILE A 46 7.12 -7.64 7.82
C ILE A 46 7.61 -6.20 7.91
N TYR A 47 7.39 -5.40 6.87
CA TYR A 47 7.84 -4.02 6.82
C TYR A 47 7.17 -3.18 7.92
N ASN A 48 5.85 -3.28 8.06
CA ASN A 48 5.12 -2.52 9.06
C ASN A 48 5.48 -2.95 10.49
N GLU A 49 5.75 -4.23 10.74
CA GLU A 49 6.26 -4.70 12.05
C GLU A 49 7.59 -4.03 12.39
N GLN A 50 8.51 -4.00 11.42
CA GLN A 50 9.85 -3.44 11.59
C GLN A 50 9.87 -1.92 11.73
N HIS A 51 8.87 -1.22 11.18
CA HIS A 51 8.84 0.25 11.10
C HIS A 51 7.65 0.87 11.85
N MET A 52 7.08 0.14 12.82
CA MET A 52 5.88 0.56 13.53
C MET A 52 6.08 1.90 14.28
N GLU A 53 7.25 2.10 14.88
CA GLU A 53 7.57 3.33 15.60
C GLU A 53 7.64 4.54 14.65
N GLU A 54 8.24 4.35 13.48
CA GLU A 54 8.36 5.37 12.45
C GLU A 54 6.99 5.75 11.88
N ILE A 55 6.16 4.76 11.56
CA ILE A 55 4.80 4.95 11.05
C ILE A 55 3.95 5.70 12.07
N THR A 56 3.96 5.27 13.33
CA THR A 56 3.19 5.94 14.41
C THR A 56 3.70 7.36 14.66
N THR A 57 5.00 7.60 14.55
CA THR A 57 5.60 8.94 14.62
C THR A 57 5.08 9.84 13.51
N VAL A 58 5.11 9.39 12.25
CA VAL A 58 4.58 10.17 11.12
C VAL A 58 3.09 10.47 11.30
N LEU A 59 2.28 9.50 11.70
CA LEU A 59 0.85 9.69 11.95
C LEU A 59 0.58 10.67 13.10
N SER A 60 1.33 10.58 14.20
CA SER A 60 1.24 11.53 15.32
C SER A 60 1.58 12.94 14.84
N ARG A 61 2.66 13.12 14.08
CA ARG A 61 3.08 14.44 13.58
C ARG A 61 2.09 15.02 12.58
N TYR A 62 1.45 14.18 11.76
CA TYR A 62 0.30 14.59 10.95
C TYR A 62 -0.88 15.06 11.81
N SER A 63 -1.24 14.33 12.88
CA SER A 63 -2.33 14.73 13.78
C SER A 63 -2.08 16.03 14.54
N LYS A 64 -0.80 16.38 14.76
CA LYS A 64 -0.35 17.63 15.38
C LYS A 64 -0.16 18.77 14.38
N GLU A 65 -0.54 18.56 13.12
CA GLU A 65 -0.38 19.51 12.01
C GLU A 65 1.07 19.88 11.68
N GLU A 66 2.05 19.14 12.18
CA GLU A 66 3.47 19.31 11.85
C GLU A 66 3.78 18.85 10.42
N ILE A 67 3.00 17.88 9.92
CA ILE A 67 2.96 17.47 8.52
C ILE A 67 1.64 17.98 7.94
N THR A 68 1.71 18.77 6.86
CA THR A 68 0.49 19.30 6.25
C THR A 68 -0.33 18.19 5.58
N LYS A 69 -1.66 18.35 5.53
CA LYS A 69 -2.54 17.48 4.74
C LYS A 69 -2.08 17.34 3.29
N SER A 70 -1.66 18.43 2.65
CA SER A 70 -1.15 18.37 1.28
C SER A 70 0.08 17.48 1.16
N THR A 71 1.03 17.60 2.09
CA THR A 71 2.25 16.77 2.10
C THR A 71 1.90 15.29 2.28
N MET A 72 1.12 14.97 3.31
CA MET A 72 0.70 13.59 3.59
C MET A 72 -0.08 12.98 2.42
N SER A 73 -1.03 13.73 1.86
CA SER A 73 -1.86 13.25 0.75
C SER A 73 -1.09 12.97 -0.52
N GLY A 74 -0.05 13.75 -0.84
CA GLY A 74 0.71 13.50 -2.07
C GLY A 74 1.72 12.37 -1.92
N ALA A 75 2.29 12.15 -0.73
CA ALA A 75 3.07 10.94 -0.44
C ALA A 75 2.21 9.67 -0.62
N PHE A 76 1.01 9.65 -0.03
CA PHE A 76 0.05 8.56 -0.24
C PHE A 76 -0.35 8.40 -1.71
N SER A 77 -0.60 9.51 -2.41
CA SER A 77 -0.97 9.46 -3.84
C SER A 77 0.16 8.87 -4.70
N GLU A 78 1.41 9.24 -4.44
CA GLU A 78 2.56 8.71 -5.18
C GLU A 78 2.73 7.20 -4.93
N MET A 79 2.65 6.75 -3.67
CA MET A 79 2.69 5.31 -3.35
C MET A 79 1.61 4.53 -4.12
N ILE A 80 0.36 5.00 -4.08
CA ILE A 80 -0.77 4.33 -4.76
C ILE A 80 -0.61 4.37 -6.28
N ASP A 81 -0.12 5.48 -6.84
CA ASP A 81 0.14 5.62 -8.26
C ASP A 81 1.20 4.60 -8.74
N GLN A 82 2.28 4.42 -7.99
CA GLN A 82 3.32 3.43 -8.31
C GLN A 82 2.77 1.99 -8.21
N LEU A 83 1.96 1.69 -7.19
CA LEU A 83 1.29 0.39 -7.06
C LEU A 83 0.37 0.12 -8.26
N ARG A 84 -0.45 1.10 -8.65
CA ARG A 84 -1.34 1.02 -9.81
C ARG A 84 -0.56 0.74 -11.09
N LEU A 85 0.51 1.49 -11.36
CA LEU A 85 1.33 1.29 -12.54
C LEU A 85 1.90 -0.13 -12.61
N LYS A 86 2.42 -0.65 -11.49
CA LYS A 86 2.96 -2.01 -11.41
C LYS A 86 1.87 -3.06 -11.67
N LEU A 87 0.72 -2.94 -11.03
CA LEU A 87 -0.38 -3.89 -11.18
C LEU A 87 -0.99 -3.90 -12.58
N GLN A 88 -1.16 -2.74 -13.22
CA GLN A 88 -1.63 -2.63 -14.60
C GLN A 88 -0.64 -3.26 -15.60
N GLN A 89 0.67 -3.15 -15.34
CA GLN A 89 1.69 -3.79 -16.16
C GLN A 89 1.66 -5.32 -16.05
N LEU A 90 1.29 -5.85 -14.90
CA LEU A 90 1.16 -7.30 -14.65
C LEU A 90 -0.15 -7.87 -15.21
N ASP A 91 -1.22 -7.06 -15.29
CA ASP A 91 -2.54 -7.46 -15.79
C ASP A 91 -2.81 -7.03 -17.24
N LYS A 92 -1.97 -7.47 -18.18
CA LYS A 92 -2.09 -7.07 -19.60
C LYS A 92 -3.39 -7.52 -20.25
N GLU A 93 -3.84 -8.72 -19.88
CA GLU A 93 -5.07 -9.33 -20.40
C GLU A 93 -6.34 -8.79 -19.71
N LYS A 94 -6.19 -7.90 -18.72
CA LYS A 94 -7.29 -7.28 -17.98
C LYS A 94 -8.20 -8.29 -17.28
N GLU A 95 -7.61 -9.35 -16.72
CA GLU A 95 -8.33 -10.33 -15.91
C GLU A 95 -8.87 -9.72 -14.60
N TYR A 96 -8.32 -8.58 -14.19
CA TYR A 96 -8.69 -7.84 -12.99
C TYR A 96 -9.14 -6.42 -13.37
N PRO A 97 -10.38 -6.23 -13.88
CA PRO A 97 -10.84 -4.96 -14.42
C PRO A 97 -10.68 -3.77 -13.46
N LEU A 98 -10.85 -4.00 -12.16
CA LEU A 98 -10.76 -2.97 -11.14
C LEU A 98 -9.36 -2.34 -11.04
N LEU A 99 -8.28 -3.06 -11.42
CA LEU A 99 -6.92 -2.52 -11.49
C LEU A 99 -6.75 -1.44 -12.56
N HIS A 100 -7.62 -1.44 -13.56
CA HIS A 100 -7.64 -0.47 -14.66
C HIS A 100 -8.56 0.72 -14.38
N SER A 101 -9.08 0.82 -13.15
CA SER A 101 -9.84 1.97 -12.63
C SER A 101 -9.00 2.79 -11.65
N ASP A 102 -9.53 3.94 -11.23
CA ASP A 102 -8.94 4.77 -10.18
C ASP A 102 -9.10 4.17 -8.76
N HIS A 103 -9.81 3.05 -8.61
CA HIS A 103 -10.18 2.50 -7.30
C HIS A 103 -9.43 1.23 -6.90
N GLY A 104 -8.95 0.41 -7.84
CA GLY A 104 -8.38 -0.90 -7.55
C GLY A 104 -7.20 -0.88 -6.56
N SER A 105 -6.18 -0.07 -6.84
CA SER A 105 -5.02 0.05 -5.94
C SER A 105 -5.38 0.65 -4.59
N ASN A 106 -6.32 1.60 -4.55
CA ASN A 106 -6.82 2.17 -3.31
C ASN A 106 -7.48 1.11 -2.42
N LEU A 107 -8.24 0.18 -3.00
CA LEU A 107 -8.89 -0.90 -2.25
C LEU A 107 -7.89 -1.91 -1.68
N ILE A 108 -6.84 -2.24 -2.44
CA ILE A 108 -5.75 -3.10 -1.95
C ILE A 108 -5.08 -2.45 -0.73
N VAL A 109 -4.72 -1.17 -0.84
CA VAL A 109 -4.08 -0.43 0.25
C VAL A 109 -5.01 -0.30 1.45
N ALA A 110 -6.30 0.02 1.25
CA ALA A 110 -7.27 0.10 2.34
C ALA A 110 -7.44 -1.22 3.11
N LEU A 111 -7.37 -2.36 2.41
CA LEU A 111 -7.38 -3.68 3.04
C LEU A 111 -6.14 -3.89 3.93
N VAL A 112 -4.95 -3.51 3.44
CA VAL A 112 -3.71 -3.59 4.22
C VAL A 112 -3.74 -2.63 5.41
N ASP A 113 -4.08 -1.37 5.20
CA ASP A 113 -4.15 -0.35 6.24
C ASP A 113 -5.14 -0.75 7.35
N GLY A 114 -6.31 -1.27 6.99
CA GLY A 114 -7.30 -1.75 7.96
C GLY A 114 -6.83 -2.94 8.78
N LEU A 115 -6.03 -3.84 8.20
CA LEU A 115 -5.40 -4.95 8.92
C LEU A 115 -4.23 -4.47 9.78
N MET A 116 -3.48 -3.48 9.33
CA MET A 116 -2.39 -2.88 10.10
C MET A 116 -2.89 -2.14 11.33
N VAL A 117 -4.02 -1.42 11.23
CA VAL A 117 -4.67 -0.82 12.41
C VAL A 117 -5.07 -1.90 13.41
N GLN A 118 -5.65 -3.02 12.95
CA GLN A 118 -6.00 -4.15 13.82
C GLN A 118 -4.77 -4.77 14.49
N TYR A 119 -3.64 -4.84 13.78
CA TYR A 119 -2.35 -5.22 14.36
C TYR A 119 -1.89 -4.22 15.44
N PHE A 120 -1.93 -2.92 15.17
CA PHE A 120 -1.53 -1.89 16.13
C PHE A 120 -2.34 -1.89 17.42
N VAL A 121 -3.60 -2.33 17.38
CA VAL A 121 -4.47 -2.46 18.57
C VAL A 121 -4.46 -3.87 19.18
N GLY A 122 -3.61 -4.77 18.69
CA GLY A 122 -3.40 -6.11 19.25
C GLY A 122 -4.50 -7.12 18.93
N VAL A 123 -5.32 -6.90 17.89
CA VAL A 123 -6.30 -7.88 17.40
C VAL A 123 -5.61 -9.01 16.64
N TYR A 124 -4.56 -8.67 15.89
CA TYR A 124 -3.70 -9.62 15.20
C TYR A 124 -2.24 -9.36 15.57
N ASP A 125 -1.41 -10.40 15.47
CA ASP A 125 0.04 -10.28 15.36
C ASP A 125 0.47 -10.58 13.90
N VAL A 126 1.76 -10.40 13.61
CA VAL A 126 2.31 -10.62 12.27
C VAL A 126 2.26 -12.08 11.87
N GLU A 127 2.46 -13.01 12.80
CA GLU A 127 2.35 -14.45 12.53
C GLU A 127 0.95 -14.80 12.03
N ARG A 128 -0.09 -14.29 12.71
CA ARG A 128 -1.47 -14.48 12.32
C ARG A 128 -1.80 -13.85 10.98
N LEU A 129 -1.29 -12.64 10.69
CA LEU A 129 -1.48 -12.02 9.39
C LEU A 129 -0.83 -12.84 8.27
N ARG A 130 0.36 -13.42 8.52
CA ARG A 130 1.03 -14.33 7.58
C ARG A 130 0.23 -15.60 7.33
N GLU A 131 -0.35 -16.21 8.37
CA GLU A 131 -1.25 -17.36 8.23
C GLU A 131 -2.50 -17.03 7.41
N LEU A 132 -3.03 -15.82 7.56
CA LEU A 132 -4.20 -15.35 6.82
C LEU A 132 -3.88 -14.93 5.39
N THR A 133 -2.62 -14.66 5.04
CA THR A 133 -2.22 -14.18 3.70
C THR A 133 -2.81 -14.99 2.55
N PRO A 134 -2.83 -16.34 2.54
CA PRO A 134 -3.46 -17.10 1.46
C PRO A 134 -4.97 -16.81 1.29
N PHE A 135 -5.68 -16.64 2.41
CA PHE A 135 -7.10 -16.25 2.41
C PHE A 135 -7.27 -14.80 1.93
N LEU A 136 -6.47 -13.88 2.48
CA LEU A 136 -6.50 -12.46 2.12
C LEU A 136 -6.19 -12.24 0.64
N LYS A 137 -5.19 -12.95 0.10
CA LYS A 137 -4.90 -13.00 -1.34
C LYS A 137 -6.15 -13.35 -2.14
N LYS A 138 -6.84 -14.44 -1.78
CA LYS A 138 -8.05 -14.88 -2.49
C LYS A 138 -9.17 -13.84 -2.44
N VAL A 139 -9.38 -13.22 -1.28
CA VAL A 139 -10.38 -12.14 -1.12
C VAL A 139 -10.01 -10.95 -2.01
N THR A 140 -8.77 -10.48 -1.95
CA THR A 140 -8.28 -9.36 -2.75
C THR A 140 -8.43 -9.64 -4.25
N LEU A 141 -7.99 -10.80 -4.74
CA LEU A 141 -8.10 -11.16 -6.15
C LEU A 141 -9.56 -11.23 -6.63
N ASN A 142 -10.46 -11.76 -5.80
CA ASN A 142 -11.89 -11.77 -6.12
C ASN A 142 -12.48 -10.36 -6.18
N THR A 143 -12.12 -9.49 -5.24
CA THR A 143 -12.52 -8.07 -5.27
C THR A 143 -12.04 -7.41 -6.56
N LEU A 144 -10.80 -7.65 -6.97
CA LEU A 144 -10.21 -7.03 -8.16
C LEU A 144 -10.84 -7.49 -9.48
N ARG A 145 -11.56 -8.62 -9.49
CA ARG A 145 -12.34 -9.11 -10.64
C ARG A 145 -13.69 -8.40 -10.81
N THR A 146 -14.09 -7.55 -9.87
CA THR A 146 -15.36 -6.81 -9.96
C THR A 146 -15.34 -5.87 -11.17
N GLU A 147 -16.42 -5.90 -11.96
CA GLU A 147 -16.61 -4.99 -13.09
C GLU A 147 -16.79 -3.55 -12.61
N VAL A 148 -16.32 -2.60 -13.41
CA VAL A 148 -16.44 -1.17 -13.13
C VAL A 148 -17.48 -0.62 -14.09
N GLU A 149 -18.62 -0.19 -13.55
CA GLU A 149 -19.71 0.46 -14.31
C GLU A 149 -19.31 1.84 -14.83
#